data_AF-A0A921BC53-F1
#
_entry.id   AF-A0A921BC53-F1
#
_cell.length_a   1.000
_cell.length_b   1.000
_cell.length_c   1.000
_cell.angle_alpha   90.00
_cell.angle_beta   90.00
_cell.angle_gamma   90.00
#
_symmetry.space_group_name_H-M   'P 1'
#
loop_
_entity.id
_entity.type
_entity.pdbx_description
1 polymer ?
#
loop_
_entity_poly.entity_id
_entity_poly.type
_entity_poly.pdbx_seq_one_letter_code
_entity_poly.pdbx_strand_id
1 'polypeptide(L)'
;MSGMVEKRGISYWLTHVGLSSGVLVLFFPLWLAFVASTVTNQEVIHPPMPLWPGDQFFVNYGRALIEGDSGQTSASVARMLLNTVTVAIGIAVGKIVISFTSAFAIVYFRFPARKFFFLVNISYFNATS
;
A
#
# COMPACT_ATOMS: atom_id res chain seq x y z
N MET A 1 -10.62 -50.11 7.78
CA MET A 1 -9.77 -48.91 7.63
C MET A 1 -9.79 -48.53 6.16
N SER A 2 -10.71 -47.64 5.76
CA SER A 2 -10.84 -47.19 4.37
C SER A 2 -9.78 -46.13 4.11
N GLY A 3 -8.89 -46.38 3.16
CA GLY A 3 -7.76 -45.54 2.82
C GLY A 3 -8.23 -44.17 2.32
N MET A 4 -7.82 -43.13 3.04
CA MET A 4 -7.87 -41.76 2.57
C MET A 4 -6.92 -41.62 1.38
N VAL A 5 -7.44 -41.85 0.17
CA VAL A 5 -6.70 -41.60 -1.07
C VAL A 5 -6.65 -40.08 -1.26
N GLU A 6 -5.60 -39.48 -0.73
CA GLU A 6 -5.25 -38.10 -0.93
C GLU A 6 -5.00 -37.80 -2.42
N LYS A 7 -6.00 -37.21 -3.08
CA LYS A 7 -5.80 -36.46 -4.33
C LYS A 7 -5.05 -35.14 -4.07
N ARG A 8 -3.98 -35.17 -3.27
CA ARG A 8 -3.21 -33.98 -2.88
C ARG A 8 -2.40 -33.41 -4.04
N GLY A 9 -1.85 -34.26 -4.92
CA GLY A 9 -0.97 -33.82 -6.01
C GLY A 9 -1.63 -32.85 -7.00
N ILE A 10 -2.86 -33.14 -7.45
CA ILE A 10 -3.59 -32.27 -8.40
C ILE A 10 -3.90 -30.91 -7.76
N SER A 11 -4.27 -30.90 -6.47
CA SER A 11 -4.59 -29.67 -5.75
C SER A 11 -3.35 -28.81 -5.57
N TYR A 12 -2.21 -29.40 -5.21
CA TYR A 12 -0.95 -28.66 -5.09
C TYR A 12 -0.51 -28.04 -6.42
N TRP A 13 -0.62 -28.78 -7.53
CA TRP A 13 -0.28 -28.26 -8.84
C TRP A 13 -1.22 -27.12 -9.26
N LEU A 14 -2.53 -27.28 -9.06
CA LEU A 14 -3.52 -26.24 -9.34
C LEU A 14 -3.26 -24.97 -8.51
N THR A 15 -2.84 -25.11 -7.25
CA THR A 15 -2.45 -23.99 -6.39
C THR A 15 -1.22 -23.26 -6.92
N HIS A 16 -0.18 -23.97 -7.36
CA HIS A 16 1.04 -23.35 -7.90
C HIS A 16 0.78 -22.63 -9.22
N VAL A 17 -0.02 -23.22 -10.11
CA VAL A 17 -0.42 -22.59 -11.37
C VAL A 17 -1.26 -21.35 -11.11
N GLY A 18 -2.23 -21.44 -10.19
CA GLY A 18 -3.06 -20.30 -9.80
C GLY A 18 -2.23 -19.16 -9.19
N LEU A 19 -1.35 -19.46 -8.23
CA LEU A 19 -0.43 -18.47 -7.64
C LEU A 19 0.48 -17.84 -8.69
N SER A 20 1.09 -18.66 -9.57
CA SER A 20 1.99 -18.17 -10.62
C SER A 20 1.26 -17.28 -11.63
N SER A 21 0.05 -17.66 -12.04
CA SER A 21 -0.78 -16.82 -12.91
C SER A 21 -1.15 -15.48 -12.25
N GLY A 22 -1.49 -15.50 -10.96
CA GLY A 22 -1.78 -14.29 -10.18
C GLY A 22 -0.57 -13.36 -10.10
N VAL A 23 0.61 -13.92 -9.84
CA VAL A 23 1.87 -13.16 -9.85
C VAL A 23 2.14 -12.55 -11.21
N LEU A 24 1.99 -13.31 -12.31
CA LEU A 24 2.25 -12.78 -13.66
C LEU A 24 1.32 -11.61 -14.02
N VAL A 25 0.03 -11.71 -13.69
CA VAL A 25 -0.95 -10.63 -13.94
C VAL A 25 -0.61 -9.38 -13.12
N LEU A 26 -0.20 -9.53 -11.86
CA LEU A 26 0.20 -8.40 -11.01
C LEU A 26 1.57 -7.83 -11.38
N PHE A 27 2.47 -8.66 -11.91
CA PHE A 27 3.83 -8.27 -12.29
C PHE A 27 3.86 -7.49 -13.60
N PHE A 28 2.97 -7.78 -14.56
CA PHE A 28 2.93 -7.09 -15.84
C PHE A 28 2.91 -5.55 -15.75
N PRO A 29 2.02 -4.90 -14.95
CA PRO A 29 2.06 -3.45 -14.81
C PRO A 29 3.34 -2.94 -14.12
N LEU A 30 3.93 -3.72 -13.21
CA LEU A 30 5.22 -3.37 -12.58
C LEU A 30 6.37 -3.43 -13.59
N TRP A 31 6.35 -4.42 -14.49
CA TRP A 31 7.31 -4.52 -15.59
C TRP A 31 7.21 -3.31 -16.53
N LEU A 32 5.99 -2.90 -16.91
CA LEU A 32 5.80 -1.72 -17.73
C LEU A 32 6.25 -0.43 -17.03
N ALA A 33 5.97 -0.28 -15.73
CA ALA A 33 6.46 0.86 -14.94
C ALA A 33 8.00 0.88 -14.85
N PHE A 34 8.63 -0.29 -14.71
CA PHE A 34 10.08 -0.43 -14.72
C PHE A 34 10.70 -0.06 -16.07
N VAL A 35 10.15 -0.57 -17.17
CA VAL A 35 10.58 -0.20 -18.53
C VAL A 35 10.39 1.29 -18.76
N ALA A 36 9.23 1.85 -18.38
CA ALA A 36 8.96 3.28 -18.48
C ALA A 36 9.95 4.13 -17.66
N SER A 37 10.38 3.67 -16.49
CA SER A 37 11.40 4.36 -15.67
C SER A 37 12.79 4.42 -16.33
N THR A 38 13.02 3.58 -17.35
CA THR A 38 14.28 3.50 -18.10
C THR A 38 14.25 4.34 -19.40
N VAL A 39 13.08 4.85 -19.80
CA VAL A 39 12.89 5.64 -21.03
C VAL A 39 12.88 7.14 -20.71
N THR A 40 13.28 7.98 -21.67
CA THR A 40 13.43 9.44 -21.48
C THR A 40 12.08 10.17 -21.41
N ASN A 41 11.97 11.26 -20.62
CA ASN A 41 10.73 12.07 -20.52
C ASN A 41 10.26 12.65 -21.86
N GLN A 42 11.17 12.84 -22.83
CA GLN A 42 10.82 13.36 -24.16
C GLN A 42 10.15 12.31 -25.06
N GLU A 43 10.36 11.01 -24.81
CA GLU A 43 9.70 9.90 -25.53
C GLU A 43 8.38 9.46 -24.89
N VAL A 44 8.08 9.86 -23.65
CA VAL A 44 6.75 9.62 -23.05
C VAL A 44 5.67 10.48 -23.72
N ILE A 45 6.05 11.65 -24.23
CA ILE A 45 5.12 12.62 -24.86
C ILE A 45 4.84 12.26 -26.33
N HIS A 46 5.70 11.49 -26.98
CA HIS A 46 5.54 11.07 -28.39
C HIS A 46 5.52 9.53 -28.51
N PRO A 47 4.34 8.91 -28.74
CA PRO A 47 4.22 7.46 -28.95
C PRO A 47 5.07 6.97 -30.13
N PRO A 48 5.60 5.72 -30.15
CA PRO A 48 5.21 4.54 -29.36
C PRO A 48 6.13 4.18 -28.18
N MET A 49 5.54 3.71 -27.07
CA MET A 49 6.27 3.29 -25.87
C MET A 49 7.10 2.02 -26.14
N PRO A 50 8.44 2.03 -25.97
CA PRO A 50 9.28 0.86 -26.16
C PRO A 50 9.02 -0.17 -25.07
N LEU A 51 8.91 -1.45 -25.46
CA LEU A 51 8.75 -2.59 -24.53
C LEU A 51 10.09 -3.10 -23.98
N TRP A 52 11.19 -2.51 -24.44
CA TRP A 52 12.56 -2.87 -24.06
C TRP A 52 13.22 -1.70 -23.31
N PRO A 53 13.98 -1.98 -22.22
CA PRO A 53 14.70 -0.95 -21.49
C PRO A 53 15.79 -0.32 -22.38
N GLY A 54 15.88 1.02 -22.41
CA GLY A 54 16.90 1.77 -23.14
C GLY A 54 18.21 1.98 -22.37
N ASP A 55 19.23 2.50 -23.04
CA ASP A 55 20.61 2.68 -22.52
C ASP A 55 20.81 3.89 -21.58
N GLN A 56 19.76 4.66 -21.28
CA GLN A 56 19.87 5.93 -20.54
C GLN A 56 19.57 5.81 -19.02
N PHE A 57 19.53 4.59 -18.48
CA PHE A 57 19.14 4.29 -17.09
C PHE A 57 19.90 5.14 -16.05
N PHE A 58 21.23 5.21 -16.13
CA PHE A 58 22.05 5.89 -15.13
C PHE A 58 22.00 7.42 -15.21
N VAL A 59 21.87 7.97 -16.42
CA VAL A 59 21.78 9.43 -16.65
C VAL A 59 20.42 9.95 -16.18
N ASN A 60 19.34 9.21 -16.46
CA ASN A 60 17.99 9.56 -16.02
C ASN A 60 17.85 9.51 -14.50
N TYR A 61 18.40 8.47 -13.85
CA TYR A 61 18.34 8.32 -12.40
C TYR A 61 19.07 9.46 -11.68
N GLY A 62 20.26 9.85 -12.16
CA GLY A 62 21.01 10.98 -11.61
C GLY A 62 20.27 12.31 -11.73
N ARG A 63 19.73 12.62 -12.93
CA ARG A 63 19.00 13.87 -13.17
C ARG A 63 17.67 13.95 -12.40
N ALA A 64 16.88 12.87 -12.41
CA ALA A 64 15.60 12.83 -11.70
C ALA A 64 15.75 12.88 -10.17
N LEU A 65 16.78 12.20 -9.63
CA LEU A 65 17.01 12.17 -8.18
C LEU A 65 17.67 13.44 -7.64
N ILE A 66 18.62 14.04 -8.37
CA ILE A 66 19.49 15.11 -7.86
C ILE A 66 19.11 16.47 -8.43
N GLU A 67 18.99 16.57 -9.76
CA GLU A 67 18.89 17.87 -10.44
C GLU A 67 17.46 18.41 -10.46
N GLY A 68 16.45 17.53 -10.46
CA GLY A 68 15.05 17.93 -10.63
C GLY A 68 14.78 18.33 -12.08
N ASP A 69 13.74 17.74 -12.68
CA ASP A 69 13.44 17.95 -14.09
C ASP A 69 13.07 19.43 -14.34
N SER A 70 13.79 20.09 -15.25
CA SER A 70 13.69 21.53 -15.55
C SER A 70 12.39 21.96 -16.24
N GLY A 71 11.36 21.12 -16.20
CA GLY A 71 10.07 21.33 -16.86
C GLY A 71 8.91 21.67 -15.92
N GLN A 72 8.61 20.80 -14.94
CA GLN A 72 7.31 20.86 -14.23
C GLN A 72 7.37 20.74 -12.70
N THR A 73 8.52 20.41 -12.10
CA THR A 73 8.60 20.29 -10.63
C THR A 73 9.99 20.67 -10.15
N SER A 74 10.13 21.90 -9.64
CA SER A 74 11.40 22.47 -9.15
C SER A 74 11.97 21.77 -7.89
N ALA A 75 11.39 20.64 -7.48
CA ALA A 75 11.81 19.86 -6.33
C ALA A 75 12.33 18.50 -6.83
N SER A 76 13.55 18.15 -6.41
CA SER A 76 14.14 16.85 -6.73
C SER A 76 13.26 15.71 -6.20
N VAL A 77 13.13 14.62 -6.97
CA VAL A 77 12.31 13.46 -6.61
C VAL A 77 12.77 12.87 -5.26
N ALA A 78 14.07 12.94 -4.95
CA ALA A 78 14.61 12.55 -3.66
C ALA A 78 13.97 13.32 -2.49
N ARG A 79 13.72 14.62 -2.63
CA ARG A 79 13.05 15.42 -1.59
C ARG A 79 11.57 15.04 -1.45
N MET A 80 10.90 14.74 -2.56
CA MET A 80 9.52 14.27 -2.54
C MET A 80 9.41 12.92 -1.82
N LEU A 81 10.33 11.99 -2.10
CA LEU A 81 10.41 10.70 -1.40
C LEU A 81 10.67 10.90 0.09
N LEU A 82 11.65 11.72 0.48
CA LEU A 82 11.93 12.00 1.89
C LEU A 82 10.73 12.59 2.64
N ASN A 83 9.97 13.50 2.00
CA ASN A 83 8.75 14.05 2.58
C ASN A 83 7.70 12.95 2.81
N THR A 84 7.42 12.13 1.79
CA THR A 84 6.44 11.03 1.91
C THR A 84 6.86 9.99 2.96
N VAL A 85 8.15 9.66 3.03
CA VAL A 85 8.70 8.74 4.04
C VAL A 85 8.48 9.30 5.45
N THR A 86 8.75 10.59 5.65
CA THR A 86 8.55 11.25 6.95
C THR A 86 7.08 11.18 7.38
N VAL A 87 6.16 11.53 6.48
CA VAL A 87 4.71 11.49 6.76
C VAL A 87 4.23 10.05 6.98
N ALA A 88 4.68 9.10 6.16
CA ALA A 88 4.30 7.70 6.28
C ALA A 88 4.74 7.09 7.62
N ILE A 89 5.98 7.37 8.05
CA ILE A 89 6.49 6.95 9.36
C ILE A 89 5.68 7.60 10.48
N GLY A 90 5.39 8.90 10.39
CA GLY A 90 4.58 9.62 11.38
C GLY A 90 3.20 8.99 11.57
N ILE A 91 2.50 8.68 10.48
CA ILE A 91 1.18 8.04 10.52
C ILE A 91 1.27 6.60 11.04
N ALA A 92 2.26 5.82 10.59
CA ALA A 92 2.43 4.44 11.02
C ALA A 92 2.67 4.36 12.54
N VAL A 93 3.57 5.17 13.07
CA VAL A 93 3.86 5.25 14.52
C VAL A 93 2.63 5.74 15.28
N GLY A 94 1.96 6.79 14.80
CA GLY A 94 0.73 7.30 15.40
C GLY A 94 -0.35 6.23 15.53
N LYS A 95 -0.57 5.45 14.46
CA LYS A 95 -1.52 4.32 14.47
C LYS A 95 -1.13 3.24 15.48
N ILE A 96 0.15 2.91 15.59
CA ILE A 96 0.65 1.92 16.55
C ILE A 96 0.37 2.39 17.98
N VAL A 97 0.70 3.64 18.32
CA VAL A 97 0.50 4.19 19.67
C VAL A 97 -0.98 4.23 20.05
N ILE A 98 -1.85 4.70 19.14
CA ILE A 98 -3.31 4.75 19.38
C ILE A 98 -3.88 3.34 19.53
N SER A 99 -3.50 2.41 18.66
CA SER A 99 -3.98 1.02 18.71
C SER A 99 -3.51 0.33 19.99
N PHE A 100 -2.25 0.50 20.37
CA PHE A 100 -1.68 -0.10 21.58
C PHE A 100 -2.32 0.47 22.85
N THR A 101 -2.45 1.80 22.93
CA THR A 101 -3.09 2.47 24.07
C THR A 101 -4.55 2.07 24.19
N SER A 102 -5.28 1.96 23.08
CA SER A 102 -6.68 1.50 23.06
C SER A 102 -6.81 0.05 23.54
N ALA A 103 -5.94 -0.85 23.07
CA ALA A 103 -5.94 -2.25 23.50
C ALA A 103 -5.64 -2.38 25.00
N PHE A 104 -4.64 -1.65 25.50
CA PHE A 104 -4.34 -1.60 26.94
C PHE A 104 -5.53 -1.06 27.73
N ALA A 105 -6.17 0.01 27.24
CA ALA A 105 -7.25 0.64 27.96
C ALA A 105 -8.48 -0.27 28.10
N ILE A 106 -8.81 -1.04 27.05
CA ILE A 106 -9.93 -2.00 27.06
C ILE A 106 -9.67 -3.17 28.01
N VAL A 107 -8.45 -3.69 28.06
CA VAL A 107 -8.12 -4.86 28.89
C VAL A 107 -8.11 -4.50 30.37
N TYR A 108 -7.57 -3.34 30.73
CA TYR A 108 -7.35 -2.99 32.14
C TYR A 108 -8.42 -2.04 32.72
N PHE A 109 -9.03 -1.15 31.93
CA PHE A 109 -10.07 -0.25 32.43
C PHE A 109 -11.47 -0.78 32.15
N ARG A 110 -12.27 -0.93 33.22
CA ARG A 110 -13.70 -1.20 33.10
C ARG A 110 -14.43 0.12 32.79
N PHE A 111 -14.63 0.42 31.51
CA PHE A 111 -15.32 1.66 31.10
C PHE A 111 -16.77 1.73 31.63
N PRO A 112 -17.11 2.68 32.53
CA PRO A 112 -18.47 2.88 33.03
C PRO A 112 -19.39 3.60 32.01
N ALA A 113 -18.83 4.13 30.91
CA ALA A 113 -19.55 4.90 29.90
C ALA A 113 -20.71 4.13 29.23
N ARG A 114 -20.73 2.79 29.30
CA ARG A 114 -21.92 2.01 28.92
C ARG A 114 -23.16 2.42 29.72
N LYS A 115 -23.04 2.65 31.04
CA LYS A 115 -24.16 3.07 31.88
C LYS A 115 -24.65 4.51 31.58
N PHE A 116 -23.76 5.38 31.11
CA PHE A 116 -24.10 6.77 30.80
C PHE A 116 -25.00 6.88 29.55
N PHE A 117 -24.70 6.10 28.49
CA PHE A 117 -25.58 6.02 27.31
C PHE A 117 -26.96 5.44 27.64
N PHE A 118 -27.04 4.45 28.55
CA PHE A 118 -28.33 3.92 29.01
C PHE A 118 -29.13 4.96 29.80
N LEU A 119 -28.50 5.74 30.69
CA LEU A 119 -29.19 6.74 31.51
C LEU A 119 -29.67 7.93 30.67
N VAL A 120 -28.86 8.41 29.72
CA VAL A 120 -29.26 9.49 28.82
C VAL A 120 -30.44 9.07 27.95
N ASN A 121 -30.40 7.89 27.33
CA ASN A 121 -31.49 7.42 26.47
C ASN A 121 -32.80 7.21 27.25
N ILE A 122 -32.73 6.67 28.48
CA ILE A 122 -33.90 6.53 29.36
C ILE A 122 -34.48 7.90 29.77
N SER A 123 -33.62 8.89 30.05
CA SER A 123 -34.06 10.24 30.42
C SER A 123 -34.71 10.99 29.26
N TYR A 124 -34.21 10.83 28.02
CA TYR A 124 -34.86 11.41 26.84
C TYR A 124 -36.22 10.77 26.56
N PHE A 125 -36.35 9.45 26.68
CA PHE A 125 -37.63 8.76 26.51
C PHE A 125 -38.68 9.20 27.55
N ASN A 126 -38.27 9.38 28.82
CA ASN A 126 -39.16 9.82 29.91
C ASN A 126 -39.51 11.32 29.88
N ALA A 127 -38.78 12.15 29.11
CA ALA A 127 -39.05 13.58 28.98
C ALA A 127 -39.99 13.93 27.81
N THR A 128 -40.26 12.98 26.91
CA THR A 128 -41.09 13.16 25.70
C THR A 128 -42.40 12.36 25.70
N SER A 129 -42.75 11.71 26.83
CA SER A 129 -44.03 11.04 27.09
C SER A 129 -44.82 11.79 28.15
#